data_AF-A0A1H0FAY6-F1
#
_entry.id   AF-A0A1H0FAY6-F1
#
_cell.length_a   1.000
_cell.length_b   1.000
_cell.length_c   1.000
_cell.angle_alpha   90.00
_cell.angle_beta   90.00
_cell.angle_gamma   90.00
#
_symmetry.space_group_name_H-M   'P 1'
#
loop_
_entity.id
_entity.type
_entity.pdbx_description
1 polymer ?
#
loop_
_entity_poly.entity_id
_entity_poly.type
_entity_poly.pdbx_seq_one_letter_code
_entity_poly.pdbx_strand_id
1 'polypeptide(L)' 'MEQPTQAFTLAEGDRILLDDGTEVLVHRVRDGRVSLKIVEASERNALQQHWLPRMLGLAFQH' A
#
# COMPACT_ATOMS: atom_id res chain seq x y z
N MET A 1 14.42 25.55 -2.25
CA MET A 1 14.75 24.17 -1.87
C MET A 1 14.20 23.28 -2.96
N GLU A 2 15.06 22.62 -3.72
CA GLU A 2 14.64 21.65 -4.73
C GLU A 2 14.33 20.33 -4.01
N GLN A 3 13.15 19.75 -4.24
CA GLN A 3 12.84 18.43 -3.71
C GLN A 3 13.63 17.38 -4.51
N PRO A 4 14.27 16.39 -3.84
CA PRO A 4 14.99 15.34 -4.55
C PRO A 4 14.02 14.53 -5.41
N THR A 5 14.33 14.44 -6.71
CA THR A 5 13.56 13.64 -7.66
C THR A 5 14.24 12.29 -7.83
N GLN A 6 13.50 11.20 -7.60
CA GLN A 6 13.96 9.84 -7.85
C GLN A 6 13.08 9.20 -8.92
N ALA A 7 13.70 8.63 -9.95
CA ALA A 7 13.00 7.93 -11.02
C ALA A 7 13.03 6.42 -10.79
N PHE A 8 11.90 5.76 -11.07
CA PHE A 8 11.75 4.31 -11.00
C PHE A 8 11.20 3.79 -12.32
N THR A 9 11.59 2.57 -12.71
CA THR A 9 10.97 1.83 -13.81
C THR A 9 10.15 0.71 -13.20
N LEU A 10 8.85 0.67 -13.49
CA LEU A 10 7.90 -0.28 -12.91
C LEU A 10 7.10 -0.95 -14.04
N ALA A 11 6.80 -2.23 -13.87
CA ALA A 11 5.89 -3.00 -14.71
C ALA A 11 4.50 -3.12 -14.08
N GLU A 12 3.52 -3.60 -14.86
CA GLU A 12 2.20 -3.94 -14.34
C GLU A 12 2.31 -5.02 -13.25
N GLY A 13 1.65 -4.80 -12.11
CA GLY A 13 1.74 -5.65 -10.91
C GLY A 13 2.83 -5.24 -9.92
N ASP A 14 3.76 -4.38 -10.30
CA ASP A 14 4.80 -3.89 -9.39
C ASP A 14 4.23 -2.94 -8.33
N ARG A 15 4.91 -2.93 -7.18
CA ARG A 15 4.57 -2.11 -6.02
C ARG A 15 5.79 -1.34 -5.54
N ILE A 16 5.60 -0.08 -5.15
CA ILE A 16 6.55 0.71 -4.37
C ILE A 16 5.97 0.89 -2.97
N LEU A 17 6.77 0.58 -1.95
CA LEU A 17 6.47 0.94 -0.57
C LEU A 17 7.25 2.21 -0.22
N LEU A 18 6.53 3.24 0.24
CA LEU A 18 7.12 4.48 0.72
C LEU A 18 7.45 4.37 2.21
N ASP A 19 8.31 5.26 2.69
CA ASP A 19 8.80 5.26 4.08
C ASP A 19 7.68 5.49 5.11
N ASP A 20 6.60 6.17 4.72
CA ASP A 20 5.41 6.39 5.55
C ASP A 20 4.46 5.17 5.59
N GLY A 21 4.82 4.08 4.89
CA GLY A 21 4.03 2.86 4.79
C GLY A 21 2.96 2.88 3.69
N THR A 22 2.84 3.95 2.91
CA THR A 22 1.96 4.03 1.74
C THR A 22 2.46 3.12 0.63
N GLU A 23 1.56 2.37 0.00
CA GLU A 23 1.87 1.47 -1.10
C GLU A 23 1.31 2.01 -2.41
N VAL A 24 2.16 2.16 -3.42
CA VAL A 24 1.78 2.55 -4.78
C VAL A 24 1.91 1.32 -5.68
N LEU A 25 0.80 0.86 -6.25
CA LEU A 25 0.72 -0.31 -7.13
C LEU A 25 0.43 0.12 -8.56
N VAL A 26 1.22 -0.39 -9.52
CA VAL A 26 0.89 -0.30 -10.93
C VAL A 26 -0.18 -1.34 -11.25
N HIS A 27 -1.44 -0.92 -11.33
CA HIS A 27 -2.56 -1.83 -11.50
C HIS A 27 -2.74 -2.28 -12.96
N ARG A 28 -2.58 -1.35 -13.91
CA ARG A 28 -2.69 -1.66 -15.34
C ARG A 28 -1.93 -0.66 -16.21
N VAL A 29 -1.28 -1.13 -17.26
CA VAL A 29 -0.71 -0.30 -18.33
C VAL A 29 -1.37 -0.65 -19.66
N ARG A 30 -2.08 0.29 -20.28
CA ARG A 30 -2.73 0.06 -21.58
C ARG A 30 -2.79 1.33 -22.41
N ASP A 31 -2.43 1.22 -23.69
CA ASP A 31 -2.52 2.33 -24.66
C ASP A 31 -1.82 3.62 -24.17
N GLY A 32 -0.65 3.47 -23.52
CA GLY A 32 0.10 4.58 -22.93
C GLY A 32 -0.53 5.20 -21.66
N ARG A 33 -1.66 4.68 -21.19
CA ARG A 33 -2.29 5.06 -19.91
C ARG A 33 -1.84 4.10 -18.81
N VAL A 34 -1.57 4.68 -17.65
CA VAL A 34 -1.22 3.94 -16.44
C VAL A 34 -2.32 4.13 -15.40
N SER A 35 -2.87 3.03 -14.91
CA SER A 35 -3.76 3.00 -13.75
C SER A 35 -2.94 2.65 -12.53
N LEU A 36 -2.87 3.57 -11.57
CA LEU A 36 -2.20 3.39 -10.30
C LEU A 36 -3.24 3.18 -9.19
N LYS A 37 -2.94 2.31 -8.24
CA LYS A 37 -3.66 2.22 -6.98
C LYS A 37 -2.73 2.69 -5.87
N ILE A 38 -3.19 3.65 -5.08
CA ILE A 38 -2.53 4.11 -3.87
C ILE A 38 -3.28 3.48 -2.69
N VAL A 39 -2.56 2.89 -1.76
CA VAL A 39 -3.11 2.35 -0.52
C VAL A 39 -2.38 3.01 0.63
N GLU A 40 -3.11 3.80 1.41
CA GLU A 40 -2.52 4.49 2.56
C GLU A 40 -2.20 3.48 3.67
N ALA A 41 -1.18 3.79 4.49
CA ALA A 41 -0.76 2.93 5.59
C ALA A 41 -1.92 2.62 6.57
N SER A 42 -2.80 3.62 6.80
CA SER A 42 -4.01 3.50 7.63
C SER A 42 -5.01 2.48 7.06
N GLU A 43 -5.24 2.52 5.75
CA GLU A 43 -6.11 1.57 5.05
C GLU A 43 -5.51 0.16 5.04
N ARG A 44 -4.19 0.04 4.89
CA ARG A 44 -3.48 -1.24 4.94
C ARG A 44 -3.62 -1.90 6.31
N ASN A 45 -3.53 -1.13 7.38
CA ASN A 45 -3.77 -1.61 8.75
C ASN A 45 -5.23 -2.03 8.93
N ALA A 46 -6.20 -1.30 8.39
CA ALA A 46 -7.61 -1.69 8.44
C ALA A 46 -7.87 -2.99 7.66
N LEU A 47 -7.27 -3.14 6.48
CA LEU A 47 -7.32 -4.38 5.69
C LEU A 47 -6.60 -5.52 6.41
N GLN A 48 -5.50 -5.26 7.13
CA GLN A 48 -4.83 -6.23 8.00
C GLN A 48 -5.70 -6.71 9.15
N GLN A 49 -6.37 -5.78 9.82
CA GLN A 49 -7.23 -6.12 10.95
C GLN A 49 -8.53 -6.82 10.53
N HIS A 50 -8.93 -6.69 9.26
CA HIS A 50 -10.08 -7.38 8.70
C HIS A 50 -9.85 -8.91 8.50
N TRP A 51 -8.59 -9.37 8.37
CA TRP A 51 -8.27 -10.81 8.31
C TRP A 51 -7.76 -11.41 9.62
N LEU A 52 -7.72 -10.64 10.70
CA LEU A 52 -7.71 -11.23 12.04
C LEU A 52 -9.16 -11.69 12.33
N PRO A 53 -9.46 -13.00 12.40
CA PRO A 53 -10.67 -13.41 13.10
C PRO A 53 -10.62 -12.75 14.48
N ARG A 54 -11.77 -12.28 14.97
CA ARG A 54 -12.02 -11.65 16.29
C ARG A 54 -11.45 -12.38 17.53
N MET A 55 -10.63 -13.41 17.37
CA MET A 55 -9.98 -14.24 18.39
C MET A 55 -8.78 -13.56 19.07
N LEU A 56 -8.79 -12.25 19.28
CA LEU A 56 -7.96 -11.59 20.30
C LEU A 56 -8.77 -10.64 21.19
N GLY A 57 -10.11 -10.71 21.14
CA GLY A 57 -11.00 -10.06 22.10
C GLY A 57 -11.09 -10.74 23.47
N LEU A 58 -10.12 -11.59 23.86
CA LEU A 58 -10.17 -12.39 25.09
C LEU A 58 -8.79 -12.68 25.68
N ALA A 59 -7.84 -11.75 25.57
CA ALA A 59 -6.55 -11.87 26.26
C ALA A 59 -6.10 -10.54 26.89
N PHE A 60 -7.03 -9.82 27.53
CA PHE A 60 -6.69 -8.79 28.52
C PHE A 60 -7.79 -8.75 29.59
N GLN A 61 -7.94 -9.87 30.30
CA GLN A 61 -8.38 -9.89 31.69
C GLN A 61 -7.74 -11.10 32.36
N HIS A 62 -6.56 -10.88 32.94
CA HIS A 62 -6.16 -11.52 34.19
C HIS A 62 -5.06 -10.70 34.87
#